data_AF-A0A2V6WNB0-F1
#
_entry.id   AF-A0A2V6WNB0-F1
#
_cell.length_a   1.000
_cell.length_b   1.000
_cell.length_c   1.000
_cell.angle_alpha   90.00
_cell.angle_beta   90.00
_cell.angle_gamma   90.00
#
_symmetry.space_group_name_H-M   'P 1'
#
loop_
_entity.id
_entity.type
_entity.pdbx_description
1 polymer ?
#
loop_
_entity_poly.entity_id
_entity_poly.type
_entity_poly.pdbx_seq_one_letter_code
_entity_poly.pdbx_strand_id
1 'polypeptide(L)'
;YLALLARDDVEYISVKVSSVFSQIDLVAFRATVARVAERLRTLYRAAARHHYRHPDGRVTAKFINLDMEEYRDLDLTVTAFREVLDEPEFMALSAGVVLQAYLPDSHRVQRGLTAWALARRTRGGAPIKLRIVKGANLAMERIEAAVHGWPQAPYETKIEVDANYKRMLEYGCRPEHAEAVHLGAASHNLFDVAYGLALREAHHVEPWVEFEMLEGMANHQARAVQARAGGLLLYAPVVRAEDFHSAIAYLVRRLDENTAPENFLRHVFDLEPGSPDWIAERDRFLAAFEIKATLADAPRRVQDRRKESDGAPTRHTLDAKFENDPETDWTLAANRAWI
;
A
#
# COMPACT_ATOMS: atom_id res chain seq x y z
N TYR A 1 10.75 -0.62 17.70
CA TYR A 1 10.18 0.66 17.23
C TYR A 1 10.42 1.82 18.18
N LEU A 2 9.98 1.79 19.45
CA LEU A 2 10.16 2.92 20.37
C LEU A 2 11.63 3.36 20.53
N ALA A 3 12.55 2.41 20.66
CA ALA A 3 13.99 2.71 20.70
C ALA A 3 14.50 3.39 19.41
N LEU A 4 13.97 3.04 18.23
CA LEU A 4 14.31 3.69 16.97
C LEU A 4 13.75 5.12 16.91
N LEU A 5 12.50 5.31 17.37
CA LEU A 5 11.90 6.64 17.49
C LEU A 5 12.66 7.54 18.46
N ALA A 6 13.41 7.00 19.41
CA ALA A 6 14.22 7.80 20.33
C ALA A 6 15.56 8.27 19.73
N ARG A 7 16.03 7.70 18.61
CA ARG A 7 17.35 8.04 18.02
C ARG A 7 17.30 9.30 17.17
N ASP A 8 18.20 10.26 17.37
CA ASP A 8 18.15 11.54 16.64
C ASP A 8 18.35 11.44 15.12
N ASP A 9 18.93 10.34 14.63
CA ASP A 9 19.19 10.08 13.21
C ASP A 9 18.02 9.40 12.45
N VAL A 10 16.93 9.06 13.14
CA VAL A 10 15.76 8.41 12.55
C VAL A 10 14.61 9.40 12.39
N GLU A 11 14.27 9.73 11.15
CA GLU A 11 13.13 10.59 10.80
C GLU A 11 11.82 9.79 10.65
N TYR A 12 11.89 8.67 9.95
CA TYR A 12 10.74 7.97 9.37
C TYR A 12 10.82 6.48 9.69
N ILE A 13 9.70 5.87 10.11
CA ILE A 13 9.63 4.43 10.35
C ILE A 13 8.37 3.84 9.71
N SER A 14 8.56 2.77 8.94
CA SER A 14 7.46 1.92 8.46
C SER A 14 7.22 0.77 9.45
N VAL A 15 5.94 0.52 9.78
CA VAL A 15 5.50 -0.49 10.75
C VAL A 15 4.31 -1.24 10.19
N LYS A 16 4.25 -2.56 10.38
CA LYS A 16 3.11 -3.38 9.97
C LYS A 16 2.17 -3.63 11.15
N VAL A 17 0.86 -3.68 10.88
CA VAL A 17 -0.13 -3.99 11.92
C VAL A 17 0.12 -5.38 12.54
N SER A 18 0.45 -6.38 11.71
CA SER A 18 0.83 -7.73 12.15
C SER A 18 2.07 -7.77 13.06
N SER A 19 2.96 -6.78 12.96
CA SER A 19 4.15 -6.68 13.82
C SER A 19 3.88 -6.00 15.16
N VAL A 20 2.82 -5.19 15.28
CA VAL A 20 2.44 -4.56 16.55
C VAL A 20 1.45 -5.40 17.34
N PHE A 21 0.67 -6.24 16.65
CA PHE A 21 -0.26 -7.18 17.25
C PHE A 21 -0.28 -8.49 16.44
N SER A 22 0.20 -9.57 17.04
CA SER A 22 0.40 -10.85 16.37
C SER A 22 -0.88 -11.70 16.22
N GLN A 23 -1.89 -11.46 17.05
CA GLN A 23 -3.12 -12.26 17.10
C GLN A 23 -4.26 -11.59 16.33
N ILE A 24 -4.00 -11.23 15.06
CA ILE A 24 -5.04 -10.64 14.21
C ILE A 24 -6.15 -11.68 14.01
N ASP A 25 -7.33 -11.34 14.52
CA ASP A 25 -8.55 -12.11 14.35
C ASP A 25 -9.60 -11.23 13.67
N LEU A 26 -10.01 -11.63 12.47
CA LEU A 26 -11.00 -10.93 11.66
C LEU A 26 -12.44 -11.27 12.06
N VAL A 27 -12.66 -12.39 12.75
CA VAL A 27 -13.97 -12.71 13.35
C VAL A 27 -14.24 -11.70 14.47
N ALA A 28 -13.25 -11.47 15.33
CA ALA A 28 -13.30 -10.48 16.41
C ALA A 28 -12.88 -9.06 15.97
N PHE A 29 -13.26 -8.63 14.76
CA PHE A 29 -12.73 -7.43 14.09
C PHE A 29 -12.67 -6.18 14.99
N ARG A 30 -13.76 -5.80 15.67
CA ARG A 30 -13.78 -4.60 16.53
C ARG A 30 -12.85 -4.71 17.73
N ALA A 31 -12.74 -5.89 18.34
CA ALA A 31 -11.82 -6.12 19.45
C ALA A 31 -10.36 -6.06 18.96
N THR A 32 -10.08 -6.65 17.79
CA THR A 32 -8.77 -6.59 17.12
C THR A 32 -8.40 -5.15 16.78
N VAL A 33 -9.31 -4.36 16.19
CA VAL A 33 -9.11 -2.92 15.92
C VAL A 33 -8.76 -2.18 17.20
N ALA A 34 -9.48 -2.41 18.31
CA ALA A 34 -9.21 -1.74 19.58
C ALA A 34 -7.81 -2.07 20.13
N ARG A 35 -7.35 -3.32 19.98
CA ARG A 35 -6.00 -3.75 20.39
C ARG A 35 -4.91 -3.10 19.53
N VAL A 36 -5.11 -3.07 18.21
CA VAL A 36 -4.20 -2.41 17.28
C VAL A 36 -4.14 -0.92 17.56
N ALA A 37 -5.30 -0.26 17.72
CA ALA A 37 -5.39 1.16 18.04
C ALA A 37 -4.59 1.52 19.29
N GLU A 38 -4.66 0.72 20.36
CA GLU A 38 -3.89 0.99 21.58
C GLU A 38 -2.37 0.96 21.36
N ARG A 39 -1.89 0.03 20.53
CA ARG A 39 -0.47 -0.03 20.14
C ARG A 39 -0.08 1.15 19.24
N LEU A 40 -0.97 1.55 18.33
CA LEU A 40 -0.76 2.73 17.49
C LEU A 40 -0.69 4.02 18.31
N ARG A 41 -1.57 4.22 19.30
CA ARG A 41 -1.49 5.36 20.24
C ARG A 41 -0.12 5.46 20.90
N THR A 42 0.41 4.33 21.36
CA THR A 42 1.74 4.27 21.98
C THR A 42 2.84 4.71 21.02
N LEU A 43 2.79 4.23 19.77
CA LEU A 43 3.76 4.59 18.73
C LEU A 43 3.64 6.06 18.31
N TYR A 44 2.42 6.56 18.11
CA TYR A 44 2.14 7.92 17.71
C TYR A 44 2.50 8.95 18.79
N ARG A 45 2.26 8.66 20.07
CA ARG A 45 2.78 9.48 21.18
C ARG A 45 4.30 9.58 21.15
N ALA A 46 4.98 8.46 20.90
CA ALA A 46 6.44 8.48 20.79
C ALA A 46 6.91 9.28 19.56
N ALA A 47 6.23 9.15 18.42
CA ALA A 47 6.54 9.90 17.21
C ALA A 47 6.33 11.41 17.37
N ALA A 48 5.28 11.81 18.08
CA ALA A 48 5.00 13.21 18.40
C ALA A 48 5.95 13.79 19.45
N ARG A 49 6.41 12.98 20.40
CA ARG A 49 7.34 13.40 21.47
C ARG A 49 8.75 13.61 20.96
N HIS A 50 9.23 12.73 20.08
CA HIS A 50 10.57 12.81 19.53
C HIS A 50 10.57 13.63 18.23
N HIS A 51 11.68 14.32 17.97
CA HIS A 51 11.79 15.20 16.81
C HIS A 51 13.01 14.82 15.98
N TYR A 52 12.92 15.09 14.68
CA TYR A 52 14.04 14.97 13.74
C TYR A 52 14.47 16.37 13.32
N ARG A 53 15.79 16.62 13.35
CA ARG A 53 16.38 17.87 12.87
C ARG A 53 16.88 17.64 11.45
N HIS A 54 16.22 18.28 10.51
CA HIS A 54 16.59 18.27 9.10
C HIS A 54 17.94 18.97 8.90
N PRO A 55 18.70 18.60 7.85
CA PRO A 55 19.96 19.29 7.51
C PRO A 55 19.80 20.79 7.26
N ASP A 56 18.60 21.24 6.84
CA ASP A 56 18.25 22.65 6.62
C ASP A 56 17.88 23.42 7.91
N GLY A 57 17.91 22.75 9.06
CA GLY A 57 17.60 23.33 10.38
C GLY A 57 16.14 23.18 10.81
N ARG A 58 15.23 22.75 9.93
CA ARG A 58 13.83 22.48 10.28
C ARG A 58 13.75 21.36 11.32
N VAL A 59 12.79 21.46 12.24
CA VAL A 59 12.52 20.44 13.25
C VAL A 59 11.10 19.93 13.06
N THR A 60 10.94 18.63 12.87
CA THR A 60 9.62 17.99 12.67
C THR A 60 9.44 16.85 13.66
N ALA A 61 8.19 16.53 14.00
CA ALA A 61 7.88 15.26 14.64
C ALA A 61 8.31 14.10 13.75
N LYS A 62 8.55 12.95 14.35
CA LYS A 62 8.90 11.74 13.59
C LYS A 62 7.69 11.17 12.87
N PHE A 63 7.95 10.53 11.75
CA PHE A 63 6.91 10.01 10.89
C PHE A 63 6.74 8.49 11.07
N ILE A 64 5.49 8.04 11.17
CA ILE A 64 5.14 6.62 11.19
C ILE A 64 4.24 6.31 10.01
N ASN A 65 4.61 5.29 9.25
CA ASN A 65 3.83 4.77 8.13
C ASN A 65 3.38 3.34 8.39
N LEU A 66 2.11 3.05 8.15
CA LEU A 66 1.55 1.72 8.27
C LEU A 66 1.72 0.96 6.96
N ASP A 67 2.63 0.00 6.96
CA ASP A 67 2.86 -0.92 5.84
C ASP A 67 1.76 -2.00 5.79
N MET A 68 1.49 -2.46 4.57
CA MET A 68 0.45 -3.44 4.24
C MET A 68 1.06 -4.65 3.53
N GLU A 69 0.68 -5.86 3.95
CA GLU A 69 1.18 -7.10 3.34
C GLU A 69 0.07 -7.93 2.69
N GLU A 70 -0.92 -8.33 3.47
CA GLU A 70 -1.97 -9.26 3.05
C GLU A 70 -3.32 -8.53 2.89
N TYR A 71 -4.21 -9.07 2.06
CA TYR A 71 -5.54 -8.48 1.83
C TYR A 71 -6.34 -8.35 3.15
N ARG A 72 -6.19 -9.32 4.05
CA ARG A 72 -6.83 -9.33 5.37
C ARG A 72 -6.48 -8.12 6.24
N ASP A 73 -5.35 -7.47 5.98
CA ASP A 73 -4.88 -6.32 6.77
C ASP A 73 -5.56 -5.01 6.35
N LEU A 74 -6.17 -4.93 5.16
CA LEU A 74 -6.67 -3.69 4.56
C LEU A 74 -7.68 -2.96 5.42
N ASP A 75 -8.81 -3.60 5.67
CA ASP A 75 -9.89 -2.96 6.40
C ASP A 75 -9.51 -2.70 7.86
N LEU A 76 -8.78 -3.64 8.47
CA LEU A 76 -8.29 -3.53 9.85
C LEU A 76 -7.35 -2.32 10.01
N THR A 77 -6.35 -2.20 9.13
CA THR A 77 -5.33 -1.15 9.18
C THR A 77 -5.96 0.22 8.92
N VAL A 78 -6.81 0.34 7.89
CA VAL A 78 -7.47 1.60 7.55
C VAL A 78 -8.42 2.04 8.66
N THR A 79 -9.17 1.11 9.26
CA THR A 79 -10.07 1.41 10.37
C THR A 79 -9.29 1.91 11.59
N ALA A 80 -8.27 1.17 12.03
CA ALA A 80 -7.46 1.56 13.19
C ALA A 80 -6.72 2.90 12.95
N PHE A 81 -6.20 3.12 11.74
CA PHE A 81 -5.53 4.35 11.34
C PHE A 81 -6.45 5.57 11.47
N ARG A 82 -7.66 5.48 10.91
CA ARG A 82 -8.65 6.57 10.95
C ARG A 82 -9.13 6.85 12.37
N GLU A 83 -9.49 5.81 13.11
CA GLU A 83 -10.01 5.95 14.47
C GLU A 83 -9.00 6.63 15.40
N VAL A 84 -7.72 6.23 15.35
CA VAL A 84 -6.70 6.83 16.20
C VAL A 84 -6.41 8.27 15.78
N LEU A 85 -6.29 8.56 14.47
CA LEU A 85 -5.99 9.92 14.01
C LEU A 85 -7.16 10.92 14.12
N ASP A 86 -8.37 10.43 14.40
CA ASP A 86 -9.56 11.24 14.73
C ASP A 86 -9.66 11.57 16.23
N GLU A 87 -8.83 10.95 17.08
CA GLU A 87 -8.79 11.31 18.50
C GLU A 87 -8.19 12.72 18.68
N PRO A 88 -8.71 13.53 19.62
CA PRO A 88 -8.22 14.89 19.85
C PRO A 88 -6.71 14.96 20.11
N GLU A 89 -6.14 13.95 20.78
CA GLU A 89 -4.71 13.82 21.05
C GLU A 89 -3.86 13.82 19.77
N PHE A 90 -4.36 13.23 18.68
CA PHE A 90 -3.60 13.02 17.45
C PHE A 90 -4.05 13.89 16.29
N MET A 91 -4.95 14.86 16.49
CA MET A 91 -5.45 15.73 15.42
C MET A 91 -4.35 16.49 14.68
N ALA A 92 -3.32 16.96 15.40
CA ALA A 92 -2.18 17.65 14.80
C ALA A 92 -1.10 16.70 14.24
N LEU A 93 -1.24 15.39 14.42
CA LEU A 93 -0.26 14.41 13.95
C LEU A 93 -0.48 14.05 12.48
N SER A 94 0.60 14.07 11.71
CA SER A 94 0.66 13.44 10.39
C SER A 94 1.22 12.03 10.50
N ALA A 95 0.57 11.07 9.85
CA ALA A 95 1.01 9.70 9.75
C ALA A 95 0.64 9.14 8.37
N GLY A 96 1.26 8.02 8.01
CA GLY A 96 1.12 7.42 6.69
C GLY A 96 0.48 6.05 6.71
N VAL A 97 -0.11 5.67 5.57
CA VAL A 97 -0.64 4.34 5.31
C VAL A 97 -0.31 3.93 3.87
N VAL A 98 -0.01 2.65 3.64
CA VAL A 98 0.21 2.09 2.31
C VAL A 98 -1.12 1.69 1.69
N LEU A 99 -1.28 1.88 0.37
CA LEU A 99 -2.25 1.14 -0.43
C LEU A 99 -1.55 0.45 -1.60
N GLN A 100 -2.02 -0.76 -1.89
CA GLN A 100 -1.44 -1.63 -2.91
C GLN A 100 -2.33 -1.61 -4.16
N ALA A 101 -1.82 -1.07 -5.27
CA ALA A 101 -2.55 -0.87 -6.51
C ALA A 101 -2.95 -2.18 -7.21
N TYR A 102 -2.37 -3.32 -6.84
CA TYR A 102 -2.80 -4.63 -7.32
C TYR A 102 -4.17 -5.05 -6.79
N LEU A 103 -4.70 -4.40 -5.74
CA LEU A 103 -6.06 -4.66 -5.24
C LEU A 103 -7.03 -3.73 -5.95
N PRO A 104 -8.12 -4.23 -6.55
CA PRO A 104 -9.06 -3.36 -7.24
C PRO A 104 -9.75 -2.33 -6.33
N ASP A 105 -10.10 -2.75 -5.11
CA ASP A 105 -10.74 -1.94 -4.09
C ASP A 105 -9.81 -0.92 -3.41
N SER A 106 -8.49 -0.99 -3.66
CA SER A 106 -7.54 0.03 -3.17
C SER A 106 -7.89 1.45 -3.64
N HIS A 107 -8.41 1.62 -4.86
CA HIS A 107 -8.81 2.93 -5.36
C HIS A 107 -10.05 3.47 -4.64
N ARG A 108 -11.00 2.60 -4.32
CA ARG A 108 -12.17 2.97 -3.51
C ARG A 108 -11.76 3.34 -2.08
N VAL A 109 -10.84 2.59 -1.49
CA VAL A 109 -10.27 2.89 -0.18
C VAL A 109 -9.52 4.23 -0.20
N GLN A 110 -8.73 4.50 -1.25
CA GLN A 110 -8.07 5.80 -1.44
C GLN A 110 -9.09 6.94 -1.44
N ARG A 111 -10.18 6.83 -2.22
CA ARG A 111 -11.24 7.85 -2.26
C ARG A 111 -11.86 8.07 -0.88
N GLY A 112 -12.12 6.98 -0.13
CA GLY A 112 -12.63 7.06 1.24
C GLY A 112 -11.66 7.73 2.21
N LEU A 113 -10.37 7.40 2.14
CA LEU A 113 -9.31 8.02 2.94
C LEU A 113 -9.15 9.50 2.59
N THR A 114 -9.19 9.88 1.31
CA THR A 114 -9.11 11.28 0.87
C THR A 114 -10.31 12.09 1.36
N ALA A 115 -11.54 11.57 1.23
CA ALA A 115 -12.72 12.24 1.76
C ALA A 115 -12.65 12.43 3.28
N TRP A 116 -12.20 11.41 4.01
CA TRP A 116 -11.97 11.49 5.45
C TRP A 116 -10.86 12.48 5.82
N ALA A 117 -9.73 12.47 5.11
CA ALA A 117 -8.61 13.38 5.35
C ALA A 117 -9.01 14.83 5.09
N LEU A 118 -9.77 15.10 4.03
CA LEU A 118 -10.35 16.42 3.77
C LEU A 118 -11.23 16.89 4.94
N ALA A 119 -12.15 16.05 5.42
CA ALA A 119 -12.96 16.36 6.59
C ALA A 119 -12.10 16.57 7.85
N ARG A 120 -11.04 15.78 8.04
CA ARG A 120 -10.06 15.97 9.12
C ARG A 120 -9.36 17.33 9.02
N ARG A 121 -8.94 17.77 7.83
CA ARG A 121 -8.36 19.11 7.58
C ARG A 121 -9.34 20.23 7.94
N THR A 122 -10.63 20.10 7.59
CA THR A 122 -11.64 21.11 7.96
C THR A 122 -11.83 21.25 9.48
N ARG A 123 -11.53 20.20 10.25
CA ARG A 123 -11.53 20.20 11.72
C ARG A 123 -10.20 20.68 12.32
N GLY A 124 -9.29 21.22 11.51
CA GLY A 124 -7.97 21.69 11.94
C GLY A 124 -6.92 20.59 12.08
N GLY A 125 -7.19 19.38 11.58
CA GLY A 125 -6.24 18.28 11.64
C GLY A 125 -5.09 18.42 10.63
N ALA A 126 -3.99 17.69 10.86
CA ALA A 126 -2.87 17.60 9.93
C ALA A 126 -3.24 16.81 8.65
N PRO A 127 -2.45 16.91 7.57
CA PRO A 127 -2.58 15.99 6.44
C PRO A 127 -2.10 14.59 6.82
N ILE A 128 -2.52 13.58 6.04
CA ILE A 128 -1.94 12.24 6.08
C ILE A 128 -1.01 12.02 4.89
N LYS A 129 -0.24 10.94 4.92
CA LYS A 129 0.49 10.44 3.75
C LYS A 129 -0.12 9.14 3.26
N LEU A 130 -0.23 8.99 1.95
CA LEU A 130 -0.63 7.76 1.29
C LEU A 130 0.52 7.27 0.40
N ARG A 131 1.16 6.17 0.78
CA ARG A 131 2.15 5.52 -0.06
C ARG A 131 1.46 4.55 -1.01
N ILE A 132 1.59 4.78 -2.31
CA ILE A 132 1.04 3.88 -3.33
C ILE A 132 2.17 2.95 -3.79
N VAL A 133 1.97 1.65 -3.61
CA VAL A 133 2.84 0.59 -4.14
C VAL A 133 2.04 -0.25 -5.14
N LYS A 134 2.70 -1.02 -6.01
CA LYS A 134 1.97 -2.01 -6.84
C LYS A 134 1.45 -3.17 -5.99
N GLY A 135 2.31 -3.78 -5.18
CA GLY A 135 2.00 -4.92 -4.34
C GLY A 135 3.13 -5.94 -4.37
N ALA A 136 3.34 -6.66 -3.28
CA ALA A 136 4.50 -7.54 -3.10
C ALA A 136 4.10 -9.00 -2.78
N ASN A 137 2.82 -9.27 -2.48
CA ASN A 137 2.40 -10.55 -1.90
C ASN A 137 1.58 -11.45 -2.84
N LEU A 138 1.67 -11.24 -4.16
CA LEU A 138 0.80 -11.90 -5.14
C LEU A 138 0.84 -13.45 -5.06
N ALA A 139 2.02 -14.03 -4.82
CA ALA A 139 2.16 -15.48 -4.71
C ALA A 139 1.37 -16.04 -3.51
N MET A 140 1.45 -15.39 -2.36
CA MET A 140 0.72 -15.81 -1.16
C MET A 140 -0.79 -15.55 -1.29
N GLU A 141 -1.20 -14.45 -1.90
CA GLU A 141 -2.62 -14.17 -2.19
C GLU A 141 -3.25 -15.25 -3.09
N ARG A 142 -2.48 -15.79 -4.06
CA ARG A 142 -2.93 -16.92 -4.90
C ARG A 142 -3.05 -18.21 -4.10
N ILE A 143 -2.11 -18.47 -3.20
CA ILE A 143 -2.14 -19.65 -2.33
C ILE A 143 -3.34 -19.57 -1.39
N GLU A 144 -3.54 -18.44 -0.71
CA GLU A 144 -4.67 -18.21 0.18
C GLU A 144 -6.00 -18.42 -0.55
N ALA A 145 -6.16 -17.80 -1.72
CA ALA A 145 -7.33 -17.96 -2.56
C ALA A 145 -7.60 -19.44 -2.93
N ALA A 146 -6.57 -20.18 -3.34
CA ALA A 146 -6.70 -21.59 -3.72
C ALA A 146 -7.02 -22.50 -2.53
N VAL A 147 -6.41 -22.25 -1.37
CA VAL A 147 -6.61 -23.05 -0.14
C VAL A 147 -8.04 -22.92 0.37
N HIS A 148 -8.59 -21.70 0.38
CA HIS A 148 -9.92 -21.42 0.93
C HIS A 148 -11.07 -21.46 -0.11
N GLY A 149 -10.76 -21.68 -1.39
CA GLY A 149 -11.74 -21.67 -2.47
C GLY A 149 -12.27 -20.28 -2.82
N TRP A 150 -11.49 -19.22 -2.56
CA TRP A 150 -11.87 -17.84 -2.85
C TRP A 150 -11.33 -17.36 -4.20
N PRO A 151 -11.95 -16.34 -4.82
CA PRO A 151 -11.27 -15.55 -5.84
C PRO A 151 -10.02 -14.89 -5.26
N GLN A 152 -8.93 -14.84 -6.04
CA GLN A 152 -7.78 -14.04 -5.63
C GLN A 152 -8.18 -12.56 -5.47
N ALA A 153 -7.70 -11.92 -4.40
CA ALA A 153 -8.03 -10.53 -4.12
C ALA A 153 -7.38 -9.55 -5.12
N PRO A 154 -6.10 -9.71 -5.50
CA PRO A 154 -5.48 -8.85 -6.50
C PRO A 154 -6.04 -9.03 -7.92
N TYR A 155 -5.77 -8.08 -8.81
CA TYR A 155 -5.97 -8.24 -10.25
C TYR A 155 -5.23 -9.47 -10.79
N GLU A 156 -5.75 -10.03 -11.88
CA GLU A 156 -5.18 -11.23 -12.51
C GLU A 156 -3.98 -10.89 -13.38
N THR A 157 -3.98 -9.70 -13.98
CA THR A 157 -2.98 -9.29 -14.96
C THR A 157 -2.19 -8.08 -14.48
N LYS A 158 -0.92 -8.03 -14.88
CA LYS A 158 -0.04 -6.89 -14.56
C LYS A 158 -0.54 -5.57 -15.15
N ILE A 159 -1.10 -5.61 -16.36
CA ILE A 159 -1.63 -4.42 -17.02
C ILE A 159 -2.74 -3.76 -16.20
N GLU A 160 -3.61 -4.54 -15.55
CA GLU A 160 -4.63 -4.00 -14.64
C GLU A 160 -4.01 -3.33 -13.41
N VAL A 161 -2.95 -3.93 -12.83
CA VAL A 161 -2.19 -3.33 -11.71
C VAL A 161 -1.57 -2.01 -12.13
N ASP A 162 -0.91 -1.98 -13.29
CA ASP A 162 -0.24 -0.78 -13.81
C ASP A 162 -1.24 0.33 -14.17
N ALA A 163 -2.42 -0.05 -14.65
CA ALA A 163 -3.51 0.86 -14.95
C ALA A 163 -4.15 1.42 -13.67
N ASN A 164 -4.35 0.59 -12.65
CA ASN A 164 -4.87 1.05 -11.36
C ASN A 164 -3.85 1.95 -10.63
N TYR A 165 -2.55 1.63 -10.70
CA TYR A 165 -1.49 2.48 -10.14
C TYR A 165 -1.54 3.90 -10.74
N LYS A 166 -1.68 4.01 -12.07
CA LYS A 166 -1.87 5.29 -12.78
C LYS A 166 -3.14 6.01 -12.33
N ARG A 167 -4.27 5.30 -12.25
CA ARG A 167 -5.56 5.84 -11.74
C ARG A 167 -5.43 6.41 -10.33
N MET A 168 -4.72 5.73 -9.45
CA MET A 168 -4.50 6.17 -8.07
C MET A 168 -3.57 7.38 -7.99
N LEU A 169 -2.51 7.44 -8.81
CA LEU A 169 -1.65 8.62 -8.92
C LEU A 169 -2.43 9.83 -9.42
N GLU A 170 -3.15 9.70 -10.53
CA GLU A 170 -3.99 10.78 -11.09
C GLU A 170 -5.01 11.32 -10.09
N TYR A 171 -5.64 10.42 -9.34
CA TYR A 171 -6.60 10.83 -8.32
C TYR A 171 -5.93 11.62 -7.21
N GLY A 172 -4.81 11.14 -6.65
CA GLY A 172 -4.17 11.83 -5.52
C GLY A 172 -3.35 13.06 -5.90
N CYS A 173 -2.89 13.19 -7.15
CA CYS A 173 -2.21 14.38 -7.65
C CYS A 173 -3.14 15.56 -7.96
N ARG A 174 -4.46 15.42 -7.80
CA ARG A 174 -5.36 16.57 -7.88
C ARG A 174 -5.04 17.54 -6.75
N PRO A 175 -4.93 18.86 -6.99
CA PRO A 175 -4.51 19.83 -5.97
C PRO A 175 -5.31 19.75 -4.67
N GLU A 176 -6.62 19.64 -4.78
CA GLU A 176 -7.52 19.54 -3.63
C GLU A 176 -7.30 18.26 -2.80
N HIS A 177 -6.80 17.19 -3.41
CA HIS A 177 -6.51 15.93 -2.72
C HIS A 177 -5.11 15.91 -2.13
N ALA A 178 -4.12 16.39 -2.89
CA ALA A 178 -2.70 16.35 -2.52
C ALA A 178 -2.42 17.14 -1.24
N GLU A 179 -3.11 18.27 -1.01
CA GLU A 179 -2.94 19.07 0.20
C GLU A 179 -3.41 18.34 1.47
N ALA A 180 -4.44 17.49 1.37
CA ALA A 180 -4.96 16.72 2.50
C ALA A 180 -4.28 15.34 2.65
N VAL A 181 -3.84 14.78 1.53
CA VAL A 181 -3.24 13.45 1.40
C VAL A 181 -1.97 13.56 0.58
N HIS A 182 -0.84 13.72 1.25
CA HIS A 182 0.45 13.72 0.59
C HIS A 182 0.69 12.34 -0.03
N LEU A 183 1.20 12.28 -1.26
CA LEU A 183 1.47 11.02 -1.95
C LEU A 183 2.94 10.62 -1.84
N GLY A 184 3.16 9.34 -1.54
CA GLY A 184 4.43 8.66 -1.79
C GLY A 184 4.28 7.71 -2.98
N ALA A 185 4.79 8.11 -4.15
CA ALA A 185 4.82 7.26 -5.35
C ALA A 185 5.99 6.26 -5.26
N ALA A 186 5.70 5.04 -4.79
CA ALA A 186 6.71 4.03 -4.54
C ALA A 186 6.86 3.06 -5.72
N SER A 187 7.90 3.25 -6.54
CA SER A 187 8.14 2.42 -7.72
C SER A 187 9.58 2.47 -8.20
N HIS A 188 10.06 1.35 -8.74
CA HIS A 188 11.29 1.30 -9.55
C HIS A 188 11.02 1.37 -11.06
N ASN A 189 9.76 1.32 -11.50
CA ASN A 189 9.42 1.46 -12.92
C ASN A 189 9.59 2.93 -13.34
N LEU A 190 10.59 3.20 -14.19
CA LEU A 190 10.93 4.56 -14.60
C LEU A 190 9.84 5.24 -15.43
N PHE A 191 9.01 4.50 -16.16
CA PHE A 191 7.86 5.09 -16.85
C PHE A 191 6.82 5.60 -15.85
N ASP A 192 6.52 4.83 -14.81
CA ASP A 192 5.60 5.26 -13.75
C ASP A 192 6.18 6.42 -12.93
N VAL A 193 7.48 6.42 -12.66
CA VAL A 193 8.18 7.52 -11.97
C VAL A 193 8.16 8.80 -12.82
N ALA A 194 8.53 8.70 -14.10
CA ALA A 194 8.49 9.83 -15.03
C ALA A 194 7.07 10.38 -15.20
N TYR A 195 6.08 9.49 -15.28
CA TYR A 195 4.67 9.87 -15.31
C TYR A 195 4.25 10.62 -14.04
N GLY A 196 4.60 10.11 -12.86
CA GLY A 196 4.35 10.81 -11.60
C GLY A 196 5.01 12.19 -11.53
N LEU A 197 6.25 12.32 -12.05
CA LEU A 197 6.98 13.59 -12.08
C LEU A 197 6.26 14.61 -12.97
N ALA A 198 5.86 14.21 -14.18
CA ALA A 198 5.12 15.06 -15.09
C ALA A 198 3.73 15.43 -14.54
N LEU A 199 3.05 14.47 -13.90
CA LEU A 199 1.72 14.67 -13.34
C LEU A 199 1.74 15.67 -12.17
N ARG A 200 2.69 15.56 -11.24
CA ARG A 200 2.77 16.51 -10.12
C ARG A 200 3.16 17.91 -10.56
N GLU A 201 4.00 18.04 -11.60
CA GLU A 201 4.36 19.32 -12.21
C GLU A 201 3.17 19.97 -12.91
N ALA A 202 2.44 19.19 -13.72
CA ALA A 202 1.26 19.65 -14.44
C ALA A 202 0.12 20.11 -13.51
N HIS A 203 0.05 19.58 -12.29
CA HIS A 203 -0.93 19.97 -11.27
C HIS A 203 -0.38 20.92 -10.20
N HIS A 204 0.90 21.30 -10.25
CA HIS A 204 1.57 22.15 -9.25
C HIS A 204 1.45 21.61 -7.81
N VAL A 205 1.63 20.29 -7.66
CA VAL A 205 1.52 19.57 -6.37
C VAL A 205 2.85 18.96 -5.92
N GLU A 206 3.98 19.45 -6.43
CA GLU A 206 5.32 19.01 -6.06
C GLU A 206 5.59 18.99 -4.54
N PRO A 207 5.11 19.96 -3.73
CA PRO A 207 5.30 19.94 -2.28
C PRO A 207 4.62 18.77 -1.55
N TRP A 208 3.63 18.14 -2.18
CA TRP A 208 2.80 17.10 -1.57
C TRP A 208 2.98 15.72 -2.20
N VAL A 209 3.73 15.62 -3.30
CA VAL A 209 3.95 14.37 -4.03
C VAL A 209 5.45 14.07 -4.10
N GLU A 210 5.86 13.07 -3.32
CA GLU A 210 7.23 12.58 -3.27
C GLU A 210 7.36 11.18 -3.87
N PHE A 211 8.60 10.78 -4.15
CA PHE A 211 8.92 9.47 -4.72
C PHE A 211 9.64 8.62 -3.68
N GLU A 212 9.40 7.32 -3.78
CA GLU A 212 10.00 6.36 -2.88
C GLU A 212 10.57 5.16 -3.63
N MET A 213 11.74 4.70 -3.21
CA MET A 213 12.44 3.58 -3.82
C MET A 213 13.08 2.70 -2.74
N LEU A 214 13.36 1.44 -3.07
CA LEU A 214 14.15 0.56 -2.21
C LEU A 214 15.61 1.01 -2.23
N GLU A 215 16.21 1.06 -1.03
CA GLU A 215 17.64 1.26 -0.86
C GLU A 215 18.43 0.08 -1.46
N GLY A 216 19.58 0.35 -2.09
CA GLY A 216 20.50 -0.67 -2.57
C GLY A 216 20.16 -1.38 -3.89
N MET A 217 18.98 -1.13 -4.49
CA MET A 217 18.55 -1.85 -5.71
C MET A 217 19.06 -1.21 -7.02
N ALA A 218 18.87 0.10 -7.18
CA ALA A 218 19.03 0.80 -8.46
C ALA A 218 19.63 2.20 -8.23
N ASN A 219 20.84 2.23 -7.64
CA ASN A 219 21.41 3.44 -7.04
C ASN A 219 21.67 4.58 -8.05
N HIS A 220 21.97 4.26 -9.31
CA HIS A 220 22.19 5.30 -10.32
C HIS A 220 20.87 5.96 -10.76
N GLN A 221 19.81 5.17 -10.94
CA GLN A 221 18.47 5.67 -11.22
C GLN A 221 17.92 6.45 -10.02
N ALA A 222 18.08 5.92 -8.80
CA ALA A 222 17.64 6.60 -7.58
C ALA A 222 18.23 8.00 -7.46
N ARG A 223 19.53 8.18 -7.75
CA ARG A 223 20.18 9.50 -7.78
C ARG A 223 19.58 10.42 -8.85
N ALA A 224 19.32 9.90 -10.05
CA ALA A 224 18.70 10.67 -11.13
C ALA A 224 17.27 11.11 -10.76
N VAL A 225 16.47 10.21 -10.18
CA VAL A 225 15.12 10.50 -9.68
C VAL A 225 15.19 11.52 -8.57
N GLN A 226 16.06 11.36 -7.57
CA GLN A 226 16.25 12.31 -6.48
C GLN A 226 16.56 13.73 -6.99
N ALA A 227 17.48 13.85 -7.96
CA ALA A 227 17.86 15.13 -8.55
C ALA A 227 16.69 15.81 -9.30
N ARG A 228 15.85 15.02 -9.99
CA ARG A 228 14.65 15.55 -10.69
C ARG A 228 13.48 15.81 -9.75
N ALA A 229 13.32 14.99 -8.72
CA ALA A 229 12.21 15.05 -7.79
C ALA A 229 12.39 16.12 -6.70
N GLY A 230 13.63 16.57 -6.46
CA GLY A 230 13.95 17.46 -5.33
C GLY A 230 13.93 16.74 -3.97
N GLY A 231 13.92 15.41 -3.97
CA GLY A 231 13.81 14.56 -2.79
C GLY A 231 13.52 13.11 -3.18
N LEU A 232 13.93 12.16 -2.35
CA LEU A 232 13.64 10.74 -2.53
C LEU A 232 13.67 10.05 -1.16
N LEU A 233 12.60 9.35 -0.82
CA LEU A 233 12.58 8.52 0.39
C LEU A 233 13.06 7.11 0.04
N LEU A 234 14.14 6.67 0.69
CA LEU A 234 14.69 5.33 0.51
C LEU A 234 14.18 4.39 1.60
N TYR A 235 13.57 3.29 1.19
CA TYR A 235 13.16 2.23 2.09
C TYR A 235 14.36 1.34 2.43
N ALA A 236 14.87 1.49 3.66
CA ALA A 236 16.00 0.74 4.18
C ALA A 236 15.53 -0.29 5.23
N PRO A 237 15.63 -1.60 4.94
CA PRO A 237 15.32 -2.62 5.93
C PRO A 237 16.39 -2.64 7.04
N VAL A 238 15.96 -2.71 8.30
CA VAL A 238 16.85 -2.84 9.45
C VAL A 238 16.45 -4.04 10.29
N VAL A 239 17.44 -4.76 10.80
CA VAL A 239 17.26 -5.95 11.64
C VAL A 239 18.27 -5.90 12.78
N ARG A 240 17.93 -6.50 13.92
CA ARG A 240 18.92 -6.72 14.99
C ARG A 240 19.95 -7.74 14.52
N ALA A 241 21.19 -7.61 14.99
CA ALA A 241 22.26 -8.52 14.60
C ALA A 241 21.93 -10.00 14.90
N GLU A 242 21.26 -10.26 16.03
CA GLU A 242 20.78 -11.59 16.43
C GLU A 242 19.72 -12.19 15.49
N ASP A 243 18.94 -11.34 14.81
CA ASP A 243 17.83 -11.73 13.94
C ASP A 243 18.24 -11.73 12.44
N PHE A 244 19.54 -11.58 12.13
CA PHE A 244 20.05 -11.40 10.76
C PHE A 244 19.63 -12.54 9.81
N HIS A 245 19.59 -13.79 10.29
CA HIS A 245 19.17 -14.93 9.49
C HIS A 245 17.73 -14.81 8.98
N SER A 246 16.83 -14.24 9.78
CA SER A 246 15.43 -13.99 9.39
C SER A 246 15.32 -12.91 8.31
N ALA A 247 16.27 -11.96 8.26
CA ALA A 247 16.31 -10.94 7.22
C ALA A 247 16.75 -11.51 5.86
N ILE A 248 17.52 -12.60 5.82
CA ILE A 248 17.93 -13.23 4.55
C ILE A 248 16.71 -13.74 3.78
N ALA A 249 15.75 -14.38 4.44
CA ALA A 249 14.51 -14.83 3.80
C ALA A 249 13.72 -13.66 3.20
N TYR A 250 13.66 -12.54 3.93
CA TYR A 250 13.06 -11.29 3.43
C TYR A 250 13.79 -10.76 2.18
N LEU A 251 15.12 -10.73 2.20
CA LEU A 251 15.94 -10.26 1.09
C LEU A 251 15.80 -11.14 -0.15
N VAL A 252 15.78 -12.47 0.01
CA VAL A 252 15.58 -13.41 -1.09
C VAL A 252 14.22 -13.19 -1.74
N ARG A 253 13.16 -13.06 -0.95
CA ARG A 253 11.82 -12.76 -1.48
C ARG A 253 11.81 -11.43 -2.24
N ARG A 254 12.48 -10.39 -1.73
CA ARG A 254 12.61 -9.10 -2.42
C ARG A 254 13.43 -9.19 -3.69
N LEU A 255 14.45 -10.04 -3.76
CA LEU A 255 15.20 -10.27 -4.99
C LEU A 255 14.31 -10.94 -6.04
N ASP A 256 13.62 -12.02 -5.67
CA ASP A 256 12.76 -12.81 -6.55
C ASP A 256 11.56 -11.99 -7.07
N GLU A 257 10.94 -11.20 -6.19
CA GLU A 257 9.89 -10.22 -6.51
C GLU A 257 10.34 -9.16 -7.53
N ASN A 258 11.64 -8.91 -7.70
CA ASN A 258 12.18 -7.90 -8.60
C ASN A 258 12.84 -8.50 -9.86
N THR A 259 13.07 -9.81 -9.92
CA THR A 259 13.73 -10.50 -11.05
C THR A 259 12.78 -11.32 -11.94
N ALA A 260 11.50 -11.47 -11.57
CA ALA A 260 10.52 -12.16 -12.42
C ALA A 260 10.44 -11.57 -13.85
N PRO A 261 10.10 -12.36 -14.89
CA PRO A 261 10.17 -11.94 -16.30
C PRO A 261 9.45 -10.64 -16.64
N GLU A 262 8.31 -10.41 -15.98
CA GLU A 262 7.48 -9.24 -16.23
C GLU A 262 7.94 -8.00 -15.43
N ASN A 263 8.94 -8.10 -14.57
CA ASN A 263 9.38 -7.00 -13.72
C ASN A 263 10.34 -6.05 -14.42
N PHE A 264 10.08 -4.76 -14.23
CA PHE A 264 10.87 -3.68 -14.83
C PHE A 264 12.35 -3.74 -14.44
N LEU A 265 12.67 -4.08 -13.18
CA LEU A 265 14.06 -4.14 -12.71
C LEU A 265 14.91 -5.21 -13.42
N ARG A 266 14.29 -6.23 -14.03
CA ARG A 266 15.00 -7.20 -14.84
C ARG A 266 15.62 -6.56 -16.10
N HIS A 267 14.91 -5.62 -16.70
CA HIS A 267 15.28 -4.99 -17.97
C HIS A 267 16.09 -3.71 -17.77
N VAL A 268 16.15 -3.18 -16.54
CA VAL A 268 16.66 -1.83 -16.26
C VAL A 268 18.16 -1.66 -16.53
N PHE A 269 18.96 -2.74 -16.47
CA PHE A 269 20.41 -2.66 -16.65
C PHE A 269 20.83 -2.39 -18.10
N ASP A 270 20.01 -2.83 -19.06
CA ASP A 270 20.26 -2.70 -20.51
C ASP A 270 19.21 -1.80 -21.21
N LEU A 271 18.44 -1.02 -20.42
CA LEU A 271 17.32 -0.23 -20.92
C LEU A 271 17.79 1.07 -21.59
N GLU A 272 18.04 1.02 -22.90
CA GLU A 272 18.35 2.19 -23.72
C GLU A 272 17.11 2.71 -24.47
N PRO A 273 16.89 4.04 -24.57
CA PRO A 273 15.80 4.60 -25.36
C PRO A 273 15.82 4.08 -26.81
N GLY A 274 14.72 3.45 -27.23
CA GLY A 274 14.58 2.86 -28.57
C GLY A 274 15.05 1.41 -28.70
N SER A 275 15.62 0.81 -27.65
CA SER A 275 15.90 -0.63 -27.64
C SER A 275 14.60 -1.46 -27.67
N PRO A 276 14.64 -2.75 -28.07
CA PRO A 276 13.47 -3.61 -28.04
C PRO A 276 12.78 -3.69 -26.66
N ASP A 277 13.57 -3.79 -25.58
CA ASP A 277 13.05 -3.85 -24.22
C ASP A 277 12.42 -2.52 -23.79
N TRP A 278 13.01 -1.39 -24.20
CA TRP A 278 12.43 -0.07 -23.96
C TRP A 278 11.10 0.11 -24.70
N ILE A 279 11.02 -0.33 -25.95
CA ILE A 279 9.78 -0.32 -26.74
C ILE A 279 8.72 -1.19 -26.06
N ALA A 280 9.09 -2.38 -25.58
CA ALA A 280 8.17 -3.28 -24.89
C ALA A 280 7.66 -2.72 -23.55
N GLU A 281 8.51 -2.05 -22.76
CA GLU A 281 8.09 -1.36 -21.53
C GLU A 281 7.22 -0.12 -21.84
N ARG A 282 7.57 0.65 -22.89
CA ARG A 282 6.73 1.77 -23.38
C ARG A 282 5.34 1.29 -23.77
N ASP A 283 5.26 0.22 -24.56
CA ASP A 283 3.98 -0.29 -25.06
C ASP A 283 3.12 -0.83 -23.92
N ARG A 284 3.73 -1.51 -22.94
CA ARG A 284 3.04 -1.90 -21.68
C ARG A 284 2.54 -0.68 -20.90
N PHE A 285 3.37 0.36 -20.77
CA PHE A 285 2.99 1.60 -20.10
C PHE A 285 1.80 2.28 -20.78
N LEU A 286 1.80 2.36 -22.12
CA LEU A 286 0.71 2.96 -22.91
C LEU A 286 -0.56 2.11 -22.86
N ALA A 287 -0.44 0.79 -23.00
CA ALA A 287 -1.59 -0.13 -22.95
C ALA A 287 -2.35 -0.04 -21.61
N ALA A 288 -1.65 0.23 -20.51
CA ALA A 288 -2.29 0.44 -19.21
C ALA A 288 -3.25 1.67 -19.22
N PHE A 289 -2.99 2.70 -20.01
CA PHE A 289 -3.93 3.84 -20.13
C PHE A 289 -5.22 3.47 -20.85
N GLU A 290 -5.16 2.58 -21.84
CA GLU A 290 -6.32 2.16 -22.64
C GLU A 290 -7.39 1.47 -21.80
N ILE A 291 -6.99 0.66 -20.81
CA ILE A 291 -7.95 -0.09 -19.98
C ILE A 291 -8.36 0.64 -18.69
N LYS A 292 -7.64 1.69 -18.31
CA LYS A 292 -7.78 2.39 -17.02
C LYS A 292 -9.22 2.83 -16.71
N ALA A 293 -9.94 3.33 -17.71
CA ALA A 293 -11.32 3.81 -17.57
C ALA A 293 -12.33 2.68 -17.32
N THR A 294 -12.01 1.45 -17.73
CA THR A 294 -12.89 0.27 -17.62
C THR A 294 -12.55 -0.62 -16.43
N LEU A 295 -11.51 -0.29 -15.66
CA LEU A 295 -11.10 -1.08 -14.50
C LEU A 295 -12.17 -1.08 -13.41
N ALA A 296 -12.56 -2.28 -12.97
CA ALA A 296 -13.36 -2.43 -11.75
C ALA A 296 -12.61 -1.83 -10.54
N ASP A 297 -13.34 -1.19 -9.63
CA ASP A 297 -12.84 -0.76 -8.32
C ASP A 297 -13.52 -1.51 -7.16
N ALA A 298 -14.26 -2.57 -7.51
CA ALA A 298 -14.94 -3.45 -6.57
C ALA A 298 -14.00 -4.57 -6.09
N PRO A 299 -14.12 -5.01 -4.83
CA PRO A 299 -13.35 -6.16 -4.37
C PRO A 299 -13.69 -7.40 -5.19
N ARG A 300 -12.69 -8.23 -5.47
CA ARG A 300 -12.89 -9.50 -6.18
C ARG A 300 -13.48 -10.59 -5.30
N ARG A 301 -13.21 -10.52 -3.99
CA ARG A 301 -13.89 -11.34 -2.99
C ARG A 301 -15.27 -10.71 -2.72
N VAL A 302 -16.34 -11.47 -2.97
CA VAL A 302 -17.74 -10.97 -2.97
C VAL A 302 -18.70 -11.83 -2.14
N GLN A 303 -18.19 -12.79 -1.37
CA GLN A 303 -19.02 -13.69 -0.57
C GLN A 303 -19.85 -12.91 0.46
N ASP A 304 -21.13 -13.28 0.58
CA ASP A 304 -22.05 -12.78 1.60
C ASP A 304 -22.92 -13.94 2.07
N ARG A 305 -22.52 -14.58 3.16
CA ARG A 305 -23.22 -15.75 3.74
C ARG A 305 -24.69 -15.48 4.06
N ARG A 306 -25.10 -14.21 4.21
CA ARG A 306 -26.49 -13.82 4.50
C ARG A 306 -27.41 -13.91 3.27
N LYS A 307 -26.84 -13.98 2.06
CA LYS A 307 -27.58 -14.02 0.78
C LYS A 307 -27.55 -15.39 0.11
N GLU A 308 -26.74 -16.32 0.61
CA GLU A 308 -26.59 -17.66 0.01
C GLU A 308 -27.87 -18.49 0.13
N SER A 309 -28.69 -18.28 1.16
CA SER A 309 -30.00 -18.95 1.33
C SER A 309 -31.06 -18.51 0.32
N ASP A 310 -30.85 -17.40 -0.37
CA ASP A 310 -31.82 -16.84 -1.31
C ASP A 310 -31.69 -17.45 -2.73
N GLY A 311 -30.64 -18.24 -2.97
CA GLY A 311 -30.39 -18.95 -4.22
C GLY A 311 -31.04 -20.34 -4.27
N ALA A 312 -31.39 -20.81 -5.47
CA ALA A 312 -31.75 -22.21 -5.67
C ALA A 312 -30.51 -23.10 -5.40
N PRO A 313 -30.65 -24.24 -4.70
CA PRO A 313 -29.50 -25.11 -4.43
C PRO A 313 -28.87 -25.61 -5.72
N THR A 314 -27.55 -25.49 -5.82
CA THR A 314 -26.78 -26.00 -6.96
C THR A 314 -26.95 -27.51 -7.02
N ARG A 315 -27.57 -28.00 -8.09
CA ARG A 315 -27.75 -29.44 -8.31
C ARG A 315 -26.55 -29.97 -9.07
N HIS A 316 -25.78 -30.84 -8.41
CA HIS A 316 -24.70 -31.58 -9.05
C HIS A 316 -25.20 -32.93 -9.56
N THR A 317 -24.69 -33.38 -10.70
CA THR A 317 -24.96 -34.73 -11.21
C THR A 317 -24.15 -35.77 -10.41
N LEU A 318 -24.55 -37.04 -10.44
CA LEU A 318 -23.87 -38.11 -9.69
C LEU A 318 -22.43 -38.36 -10.16
N ASP A 319 -22.11 -37.97 -11.40
CA ASP A 319 -20.79 -38.04 -12.02
C ASP A 319 -19.97 -36.75 -11.84
N ALA A 320 -20.51 -35.72 -11.18
CA ALA A 320 -19.79 -34.49 -10.90
C ALA A 320 -18.56 -34.77 -10.01
N LYS A 321 -17.46 -34.08 -10.30
CA LYS A 321 -16.30 -34.09 -9.40
C LYS A 321 -16.69 -33.44 -8.07
N PHE A 322 -16.21 -34.03 -6.99
CA PHE A 322 -16.37 -33.43 -5.67
C PHE A 322 -15.55 -32.13 -5.60
N GLU A 323 -16.23 -31.05 -5.21
CA GLU A 323 -15.65 -29.72 -5.00
C GLU A 323 -15.98 -29.29 -3.57
N ASN A 324 -14.98 -28.82 -2.83
CA ASN A 324 -15.20 -28.29 -1.49
C ASN A 324 -15.99 -26.97 -1.58
N ASP A 325 -16.94 -26.75 -0.65
CA ASP A 325 -17.55 -25.45 -0.49
C ASP A 325 -16.48 -24.45 0.00
N PRO A 326 -16.38 -23.24 -0.56
CA PRO A 326 -15.45 -22.23 -0.09
C PRO A 326 -15.64 -21.93 1.39
N GLU A 327 -14.56 -21.67 2.14
CA GLU A 327 -14.68 -21.26 3.54
C GLU A 327 -15.32 -19.86 3.66
N THR A 328 -15.76 -19.49 4.87
CA THR A 328 -16.27 -18.13 5.11
C THR A 328 -15.12 -17.13 5.10
N ASP A 329 -15.20 -16.15 4.21
CA ASP A 329 -14.23 -15.07 4.08
C ASP A 329 -14.52 -13.94 5.07
N TRP A 330 -13.83 -13.95 6.20
CA TRP A 330 -13.97 -12.93 7.24
C TRP A 330 -13.30 -11.59 6.90
N THR A 331 -12.59 -11.49 5.76
CA THR A 331 -12.10 -10.19 5.25
C THR A 331 -13.25 -9.30 4.79
N LEU A 332 -14.41 -9.88 4.46
CA LEU A 332 -15.60 -9.18 4.01
C LEU A 332 -16.49 -8.75 5.18
N ALA A 333 -16.81 -7.46 5.24
CA ALA A 333 -17.67 -6.89 6.27
C ALA A 333 -19.07 -7.53 6.31
N ALA A 334 -19.58 -7.98 5.17
CA ALA A 334 -20.85 -8.66 5.06
C ALA A 334 -20.91 -9.95 5.90
N ASN A 335 -19.84 -10.75 5.85
CA ASN A 335 -19.73 -11.99 6.62
C ASN A 335 -19.51 -11.72 8.11
N ARG A 336 -18.77 -10.67 8.46
CA ARG A 336 -18.60 -10.29 9.88
C ARG A 336 -19.89 -9.76 10.53
N ALA A 337 -20.79 -9.17 9.74
CA ALA A 337 -22.09 -8.70 10.22
C ALA A 337 -23.13 -9.82 10.37
N TRP A 338 -22.80 -11.03 9.95
CA TRP A 338 -23.65 -12.21 10.10
C TRP A 338 -23.59 -12.82 11.51
N ILE A 339 -22.48 -12.58 12.22
CA ILE A 339 -22.23 -12.99 13.61
C ILE A 339 -22.34 -11.79 14.55
#